data_AF-A0A494ZCH5-F1
#
_entry.id   AF-A0A494ZCH5-F1
#
_cell.length_a   1.000
_cell.length_b   1.000
_cell.length_c   1.000
_cell.angle_alpha   90.00
_cell.angle_beta   90.00
_cell.angle_gamma   90.00
#
_symmetry.space_group_name_H-M   'P 1'
#
loop_
_entity.id
_entity.type
_entity.pdbx_description
1 polymer ?
#
loop_
_entity_poly.entity_id
_entity_poly.type
_entity_poly.pdbx_seq_one_letter_code
_entity_poly.pdbx_strand_id
1 'polypeptide(L)'
;MDLIEEIMGLEKAYIKEDFPESFEILKGELPIILSSPHSVTHFREGKIKQGEFMTGALVKILQKRLNCFAITKTKNDLTDPNYDGFHPYKEVIKKVVTEFNLKYLFDLHIMSSKRPSAIEIGTGNGKNVFNNPQYAGIIKESFESQNITPVIIDELFTGGYKNTVSSEVSKTVGIPCIQIEINWRLLDLASPNHQVQGVIDSLTNSILKILKDQ
;
A
#
# COMPACT_ATOMS: atom_id res chain seq x y z
N MET A 1 -11.53 -19.09 10.27
CA MET A 1 -11.04 -17.98 11.11
C MET A 1 -11.82 -16.76 10.67
N ASP A 2 -12.38 -16.03 11.61
CA ASP A 2 -13.07 -14.78 11.31
C ASP A 2 -12.06 -13.77 10.70
N LEU A 3 -12.50 -12.93 9.75
CA LEU A 3 -11.58 -12.00 9.07
C LEU A 3 -10.99 -11.00 10.05
N ILE A 4 -11.79 -10.52 11.01
CA ILE A 4 -11.35 -9.53 11.99
C ILE A 4 -10.31 -10.16 12.91
N GLU A 5 -10.55 -11.39 13.38
CA GLU A 5 -9.55 -12.16 14.14
C GLU A 5 -8.23 -12.33 13.37
N GLU A 6 -8.29 -12.64 12.07
CA GLU A 6 -7.10 -12.78 11.22
C GLU A 6 -6.32 -11.45 11.13
N ILE A 7 -7.02 -10.34 10.88
CA ILE A 7 -6.42 -9.01 10.78
C ILE A 7 -5.78 -8.59 12.10
N MET A 8 -6.47 -8.79 13.23
CA MET A 8 -5.94 -8.46 14.56
C MET A 8 -4.69 -9.28 14.89
N GLY A 9 -4.67 -10.56 14.53
CA GLY A 9 -3.50 -11.43 14.69
C GLY A 9 -2.30 -10.92 13.89
N LEU A 10 -2.52 -10.56 12.63
CA LEU A 10 -1.49 -10.01 11.74
C LEU A 10 -0.99 -8.64 12.22
N GLU A 11 -1.89 -7.70 12.53
CA GLU A 11 -1.53 -6.37 13.03
C GLU A 11 -0.68 -6.49 14.30
N LYS A 12 -1.05 -7.37 15.22
CA LYS A 12 -0.28 -7.63 16.44
C LYS A 12 1.13 -8.15 16.15
N ALA A 13 1.32 -8.96 15.12
CA ALA A 13 2.66 -9.40 14.70
C ALA A 13 3.51 -8.23 14.23
N TYR A 14 2.94 -7.30 13.45
CA TYR A 14 3.63 -6.07 13.01
C TYR A 14 3.93 -5.11 14.17
N ILE A 15 2.99 -4.92 15.10
CA ILE A 15 3.22 -4.09 16.30
C ILE A 15 4.40 -4.64 17.13
N LYS A 16 4.52 -5.96 17.22
CA LYS A 16 5.59 -6.64 17.97
C LYS A 16 6.87 -6.85 17.17
N GLU A 17 6.84 -6.57 15.87
CA GLU A 17 7.93 -6.88 14.93
C GLU A 17 8.35 -8.36 15.00
N ASP A 18 7.37 -9.26 15.20
CA ASP A 18 7.53 -10.71 15.42
C ASP A 18 7.76 -11.45 14.10
N PHE A 19 8.86 -11.11 13.44
CA PHE A 19 9.27 -11.66 12.15
C PHE A 19 10.77 -12.00 12.17
N PRO A 20 11.24 -12.92 11.31
CA PRO A 20 12.67 -13.25 11.24
C PRO A 20 13.49 -12.14 10.57
N GLU A 21 12.98 -11.55 9.48
CA GLU A 21 13.68 -10.62 8.61
C GLU A 21 13.18 -9.17 8.76
N SER A 22 13.90 -8.19 8.18
CA SER A 22 13.52 -6.76 8.21
C SER A 22 12.39 -6.39 7.22
N PHE A 23 12.19 -7.22 6.21
CA PHE A 23 11.04 -7.19 5.32
C PHE A 23 10.73 -8.61 4.83
N GLU A 24 9.51 -8.83 4.38
CA GLU A 24 9.06 -10.13 3.89
C GLU A 24 8.46 -9.98 2.49
N ILE A 25 8.76 -10.94 1.60
CA ILE A 25 8.21 -11.01 0.26
C ILE A 25 7.39 -12.29 0.13
N LEU A 26 6.15 -12.14 -0.30
CA LEU A 26 5.29 -13.24 -0.70
C LEU A 26 5.18 -13.25 -2.22
N LYS A 27 5.41 -14.41 -2.83
CA LYS A 27 5.23 -14.61 -4.26
C LYS A 27 3.77 -14.88 -4.58
N GLY A 28 3.38 -14.55 -5.80
CA GLY A 28 2.08 -14.90 -6.36
C GLY A 28 2.17 -15.13 -7.87
N GLU A 29 1.03 -15.09 -8.54
CA GLU A 29 0.91 -15.36 -9.98
C GLU A 29 0.41 -14.13 -10.75
N LEU A 30 -0.33 -13.23 -10.10
CA LEU A 30 -0.80 -12.01 -10.76
C LEU A 30 0.35 -11.04 -11.01
N PRO A 31 0.36 -10.30 -12.13
CA PRO A 31 1.43 -9.39 -12.51
C PRO A 31 1.35 -8.06 -11.76
N ILE A 32 1.16 -8.11 -10.44
CA ILE A 32 1.08 -6.96 -9.54
C ILE A 32 1.80 -7.29 -8.23
N ILE A 33 2.48 -6.28 -7.67
CA ILE A 33 3.00 -6.31 -6.31
C ILE A 33 2.30 -5.30 -5.42
N LEU A 34 1.84 -5.76 -4.25
CA LEU A 34 1.38 -4.90 -3.17
C LEU A 34 2.56 -4.57 -2.25
N SER A 35 2.64 -3.34 -1.75
CA SER A 35 3.68 -2.93 -0.83
C SER A 35 3.12 -2.17 0.37
N SER A 36 3.73 -2.37 1.53
CA SER A 36 3.48 -1.57 2.75
C SER A 36 4.81 -1.25 3.45
N PRO A 37 5.52 -0.19 3.03
CA PRO A 37 6.85 0.13 3.56
C PRO A 37 6.81 0.64 5.01
N HIS A 38 5.65 1.05 5.51
CA HIS A 38 5.45 1.60 6.85
C HIS A 38 4.62 0.69 7.76
N SER A 39 4.51 -0.61 7.46
CA SER A 39 3.80 -1.59 8.31
C SER A 39 4.43 -1.82 9.68
N VAL A 40 5.52 -1.13 10.01
CA VAL A 40 6.17 -1.07 11.33
C VAL A 40 6.59 0.37 11.61
N THR A 41 7.05 0.64 12.84
CA THR A 41 7.64 1.95 13.13
C THR A 41 8.84 2.23 12.23
N HIS A 42 9.08 3.49 11.89
CA HIS A 42 10.18 3.88 11.01
C HIS A 42 10.87 5.15 11.53
N PHE A 43 12.09 5.40 11.06
CA PHE A 43 12.88 6.54 11.52
C PHE A 43 13.08 7.54 10.38
N ARG A 44 12.71 8.80 10.64
CA ARG A 44 12.86 9.89 9.67
C ARG A 44 13.31 11.15 10.41
N GLU A 45 14.40 11.74 9.94
CA GLU A 45 14.91 13.03 10.44
C GLU A 45 15.08 13.08 11.97
N GLY A 46 15.75 12.07 12.54
CA GLY A 46 16.02 12.04 13.98
C GLY A 46 14.86 11.56 14.85
N LYS A 47 13.71 11.19 14.27
CA LYS A 47 12.49 10.85 15.01
C LYS A 47 11.92 9.50 14.58
N ILE A 48 11.49 8.72 15.56
CA ILE A 48 10.62 7.57 15.33
C ILE A 48 9.23 8.07 14.95
N LYS A 49 8.69 7.51 13.87
CA LYS A 49 7.35 7.75 13.35
C LYS A 49 6.47 6.55 13.67
N GLN A 50 5.18 6.85 13.88
CA GLN A 50 4.15 5.84 14.10
C GLN A 50 4.13 4.85 12.94
N GLY A 51 4.08 3.56 13.26
CA GLY A 51 3.88 2.52 12.26
C GLY A 51 2.43 2.47 11.80
N GLU A 52 2.25 2.16 10.52
CA GLU A 52 0.98 1.97 9.83
C GLU A 52 0.64 0.48 9.82
N PHE A 53 0.65 -0.16 11.00
CA PHE A 53 0.67 -1.62 11.17
C PHE A 53 -0.43 -2.36 10.39
N MET A 54 -1.62 -1.76 10.31
CA MET A 54 -2.76 -2.31 9.55
C MET A 54 -2.45 -2.48 8.05
N THR A 55 -1.58 -1.69 7.45
CA THR A 55 -1.18 -1.89 6.04
C THR A 55 -0.49 -3.23 5.83
N GLY A 56 0.32 -3.67 6.80
CA GLY A 56 0.95 -4.99 6.80
C GLY A 56 -0.09 -6.12 6.82
N ALA A 57 -1.11 -6.00 7.66
CA ALA A 57 -2.22 -6.95 7.71
C ALA A 57 -3.05 -6.95 6.43
N LEU A 58 -3.43 -5.77 5.92
CA LEU A 58 -4.19 -5.62 4.67
C LEU A 58 -3.46 -6.24 3.47
N VAL A 59 -2.16 -5.96 3.33
CA VAL A 59 -1.34 -6.54 2.25
C VAL A 59 -1.33 -8.07 2.32
N LYS A 60 -1.20 -8.66 3.52
CA LYS A 60 -1.25 -10.13 3.70
C LYS A 60 -2.61 -10.73 3.33
N ILE A 61 -3.70 -10.09 3.75
CA ILE A 61 -5.06 -10.53 3.40
C ILE A 61 -5.28 -10.45 1.89
N LEU A 62 -4.91 -9.33 1.26
CA LEU A 62 -5.06 -9.15 -0.19
C LEU A 62 -4.17 -10.12 -0.98
N GLN A 63 -2.94 -10.35 -0.51
CA GLN A 63 -2.04 -11.34 -1.10
C GLN A 63 -2.67 -12.73 -1.12
N LYS A 64 -3.18 -13.19 0.03
CA LYS A 64 -3.87 -14.48 0.17
C LYS A 64 -5.12 -14.56 -0.70
N ARG A 65 -5.89 -13.48 -0.78
CA ARG A 65 -7.14 -13.41 -1.55
C ARG A 65 -6.91 -13.44 -3.06
N LEU A 66 -5.88 -12.76 -3.54
CA LEU A 66 -5.62 -12.56 -4.97
C LEU A 66 -4.50 -13.46 -5.53
N ASN A 67 -3.75 -14.14 -4.67
CA ASN A 67 -2.50 -14.81 -5.04
C ASN A 67 -1.56 -13.86 -5.85
N CYS A 68 -1.40 -12.62 -5.39
CA CYS A 68 -0.50 -11.64 -6.01
C CYS A 68 0.86 -11.62 -5.30
N PHE A 69 1.82 -10.86 -5.84
CA PHE A 69 3.05 -10.57 -5.11
C PHE A 69 2.77 -9.55 -4.01
N ALA A 70 3.50 -9.66 -2.90
CA ALA A 70 3.43 -8.68 -1.84
C ALA A 70 4.78 -8.51 -1.16
N ILE A 71 5.02 -7.31 -0.63
CA ILE A 71 6.14 -7.00 0.23
C ILE A 71 5.69 -6.13 1.40
N THR A 72 6.17 -6.42 2.60
CA THR A 72 5.86 -5.65 3.80
C THR A 72 7.13 -5.40 4.59
N LYS A 73 7.25 -4.22 5.21
CA LYS A 73 8.36 -3.96 6.15
C LYS A 73 8.00 -4.61 7.50
N THR A 74 8.89 -5.41 8.06
CA THR A 74 8.56 -6.26 9.22
C THR A 74 9.35 -5.92 10.47
N LYS A 75 10.39 -5.08 10.37
CA LYS A 75 11.14 -4.55 11.52
C LYS A 75 11.53 -3.09 11.35
N ASN A 76 11.66 -2.37 12.46
CA ASN A 76 12.29 -1.07 12.50
C ASN A 76 13.81 -1.23 12.57
N ASP A 77 14.46 -0.96 11.45
CA ASP A 77 15.90 -0.93 11.23
C ASP A 77 16.47 0.51 11.24
N LEU A 78 15.74 1.46 11.84
CA LEU A 78 16.10 2.89 11.91
C LEU A 78 16.22 3.59 10.55
N THR A 79 15.48 3.10 9.56
CA THR A 79 15.38 3.69 8.22
C THR A 79 13.92 3.92 7.83
N ASP A 80 13.74 4.59 6.70
CA ASP A 80 12.45 4.86 6.09
C ASP A 80 12.51 4.64 4.56
N PRO A 81 11.85 3.58 4.04
CA PRO A 81 11.86 3.27 2.61
C PRO A 81 11.33 4.40 1.70
N ASN A 82 10.48 5.29 2.24
CA ASN A 82 9.87 6.39 1.51
C ASN A 82 10.65 7.70 1.60
N TYR A 83 11.65 7.79 2.47
CA TYR A 83 12.45 8.99 2.67
C TYR A 83 13.90 8.79 2.23
N ASP A 84 14.49 7.66 2.57
CA ASP A 84 15.90 7.37 2.30
C ASP A 84 16.14 7.17 0.80
N GLY A 85 17.22 7.75 0.27
CA GLY A 85 17.54 7.66 -1.16
C GLY A 85 17.69 6.22 -1.62
N PHE A 86 18.70 5.54 -1.06
CA PHE A 86 18.87 4.10 -1.20
C PHE A 86 18.16 3.37 -0.07
N HIS A 87 17.44 2.29 -0.38
CA HIS A 87 16.85 1.44 0.64
C HIS A 87 16.71 -0.01 0.13
N PRO A 88 17.18 -1.04 0.86
CA PRO A 88 17.09 -2.45 0.44
C PRO A 88 15.68 -2.90 0.05
N TYR A 89 14.67 -2.42 0.80
CA TYR A 89 13.24 -2.61 0.47
C TYR A 89 12.87 -2.18 -0.96
N LYS A 90 13.37 -1.02 -1.44
CA LYS A 90 13.09 -0.56 -2.81
C LYS A 90 13.89 -1.36 -3.84
N GLU A 91 15.13 -1.72 -3.52
CA GLU A 91 15.96 -2.54 -4.41
C GLU A 91 15.35 -3.92 -4.66
N VAL A 92 14.81 -4.56 -3.62
CA VAL A 92 14.21 -5.88 -3.79
C VAL A 92 12.90 -5.81 -4.56
N ILE A 93 12.10 -4.74 -4.41
CA ILE A 93 10.92 -4.50 -5.26
C ILE A 93 11.34 -4.41 -6.72
N LYS A 94 12.35 -3.57 -7.03
CA LYS A 94 12.86 -3.40 -8.40
C LYS A 94 13.31 -4.73 -8.98
N LYS A 95 14.07 -5.52 -8.20
CA LYS A 95 14.50 -6.86 -8.60
C LYS A 95 13.32 -7.79 -8.90
N VAL A 96 12.34 -7.88 -8.00
CA VAL A 96 11.16 -8.76 -8.16
C VAL A 96 10.31 -8.34 -9.36
N VAL A 97 10.10 -7.03 -9.55
CA VAL A 97 9.36 -6.52 -10.72
C VAL A 97 10.04 -6.95 -12.02
N THR A 98 11.35 -6.80 -12.13
CA THR A 98 12.10 -7.20 -13.33
C THR A 98 12.15 -8.72 -13.51
N GLU A 99 12.43 -9.47 -12.44
CA GLU A 99 12.59 -10.94 -12.48
C GLU A 99 11.28 -11.65 -12.85
N PHE A 100 10.14 -11.16 -12.35
CA PHE A 100 8.82 -11.76 -12.56
C PHE A 100 7.95 -11.00 -13.57
N ASN A 101 8.52 -9.98 -14.24
CA ASN A 101 7.83 -9.15 -15.24
C ASN A 101 6.49 -8.57 -14.72
N LEU A 102 6.49 -8.12 -13.47
CA LEU A 102 5.30 -7.52 -12.86
C LEU A 102 4.94 -6.22 -13.58
N LYS A 103 3.65 -5.90 -13.64
CA LYS A 103 3.11 -4.80 -14.45
C LYS A 103 2.60 -3.64 -13.62
N TYR A 104 2.31 -3.83 -12.34
CA TYR A 104 1.79 -2.78 -11.47
C TYR A 104 2.35 -2.87 -10.06
N LEU A 105 2.45 -1.73 -9.39
CA LEU A 105 2.71 -1.65 -7.95
C LEU A 105 1.61 -0.83 -7.27
N PHE A 106 1.07 -1.38 -6.18
CA PHE A 106 0.17 -0.66 -5.28
C PHE A 106 0.88 -0.49 -3.93
N ASP A 107 1.05 0.75 -3.49
CA ASP A 107 1.77 1.15 -2.28
C ASP A 107 0.76 1.64 -1.24
N LEU A 108 0.50 0.83 -0.23
CA LEU A 108 -0.55 1.08 0.75
C LEU A 108 0.00 1.83 1.97
N HIS A 109 -0.68 2.93 2.30
CA HIS A 109 -0.36 3.83 3.40
C HIS A 109 -1.59 4.17 4.24
N ILE A 110 -1.36 4.76 5.42
CA ILE A 110 -2.43 5.26 6.29
C ILE A 110 -2.25 6.75 6.57
N MET A 111 -3.30 7.51 6.26
CA MET A 111 -3.39 8.91 6.66
C MET A 111 -4.17 9.09 7.97
N SER A 112 -3.90 10.21 8.65
CA SER A 112 -4.55 10.58 9.92
C SER A 112 -6.07 10.54 9.84
N SER A 113 -6.70 10.06 10.93
CA SER A 113 -8.17 10.05 11.09
C SER A 113 -8.83 11.43 11.00
N LYS A 114 -8.06 12.50 11.20
CA LYS A 114 -8.52 13.89 11.12
C LYS A 114 -8.64 14.42 9.69
N ARG A 115 -8.17 13.67 8.68
CA ARG A 115 -8.29 14.08 7.27
C ARG A 115 -9.74 14.02 6.81
N PRO A 116 -10.19 14.97 5.96
CA PRO A 116 -11.57 15.00 5.48
C PRO A 116 -11.86 13.85 4.50
N SER A 117 -10.88 13.51 3.64
CA SER A 117 -10.95 12.41 2.68
C SER A 117 -10.95 11.04 3.36
N ALA A 118 -11.65 10.09 2.75
CA ALA A 118 -11.62 8.69 3.13
C ALA A 118 -10.43 7.97 2.51
N ILE A 119 -10.14 8.27 1.25
CA ILE A 119 -9.02 7.71 0.49
C ILE A 119 -8.35 8.86 -0.27
N GLU A 120 -7.04 8.82 -0.36
CA GLU A 120 -6.29 9.62 -1.31
C GLU A 120 -5.41 8.73 -2.20
N ILE A 121 -5.52 8.96 -3.51
CA ILE A 121 -4.78 8.22 -4.53
C ILE A 121 -3.61 9.09 -5.00
N GLY A 122 -2.39 8.64 -4.78
CA GLY A 122 -1.17 9.30 -5.24
C GLY A 122 -0.66 8.66 -6.53
N THR A 123 -0.61 9.44 -7.62
CA THR A 123 -0.07 9.00 -8.93
C THR A 123 1.18 9.78 -9.36
N GLY A 124 1.70 10.61 -8.47
CA GLY A 124 2.80 11.51 -8.71
C GLY A 124 2.42 12.66 -9.64
N ASN A 125 1.17 13.13 -9.55
CA ASN A 125 0.55 14.03 -10.53
C ASN A 125 0.61 13.43 -11.94
N GLY A 126 0.17 12.17 -12.09
CA GLY A 126 0.19 11.39 -13.33
C GLY A 126 1.53 10.75 -13.68
N LYS A 127 2.66 11.22 -13.12
CA LYS A 127 4.00 10.77 -13.54
C LYS A 127 4.27 9.29 -13.24
N ASN A 128 3.83 8.79 -12.09
CA ASN A 128 4.07 7.40 -11.70
C ASN A 128 3.16 6.42 -12.46
N VAL A 129 2.21 6.92 -13.25
CA VAL A 129 1.26 6.12 -14.04
C VAL A 129 1.29 6.49 -15.53
N PHE A 130 2.38 7.11 -15.98
CA PHE A 130 2.59 7.51 -17.37
C PHE A 130 1.47 8.36 -17.96
N ASN A 131 0.90 9.25 -17.14
CA ASN A 131 -0.24 10.11 -17.46
C ASN A 131 -1.50 9.35 -17.91
N ASN A 132 -1.65 8.08 -17.53
CA ASN A 132 -2.90 7.34 -17.73
C ASN A 132 -3.86 7.57 -16.55
N PRO A 133 -4.91 8.41 -16.69
CA PRO A 133 -5.83 8.71 -15.60
C PRO A 133 -6.77 7.54 -15.26
N GLN A 134 -6.89 6.54 -16.14
CA GLN A 134 -7.83 5.42 -15.96
C GLN A 134 -7.57 4.66 -14.67
N TYR A 135 -6.30 4.48 -14.28
CA TYR A 135 -5.97 3.73 -13.07
C TYR A 135 -6.52 4.38 -11.80
N ALA A 136 -6.36 5.71 -11.66
CA ALA A 136 -6.92 6.43 -10.52
C ALA A 136 -8.46 6.45 -10.57
N GLY A 137 -9.05 6.55 -11.77
CA GLY A 137 -10.50 6.44 -11.97
C GLY A 137 -11.07 5.10 -11.50
N ILE A 138 -10.48 3.98 -11.90
CA ILE A 138 -10.91 2.63 -11.50
C ILE A 138 -10.84 2.45 -9.98
N ILE A 139 -9.77 2.93 -9.35
CA ILE A 139 -9.61 2.83 -7.89
C ILE A 139 -10.66 3.68 -7.20
N LYS A 140 -10.85 4.93 -7.63
CA LYS A 140 -11.86 5.85 -7.11
C LYS A 140 -13.25 5.24 -7.18
N GLU A 141 -13.67 4.77 -8.34
CA GLU A 141 -14.97 4.13 -8.54
C GLU A 141 -15.15 2.89 -7.65
N SER A 142 -14.08 2.11 -7.44
CA SER A 142 -14.16 0.90 -6.61
C SER A 142 -14.44 1.25 -5.15
N PHE A 143 -13.81 2.30 -4.61
CA PHE A 143 -14.09 2.79 -3.26
C PHE A 143 -15.46 3.48 -3.14
N GLU A 144 -15.82 4.32 -4.11
CA GLU A 144 -17.12 4.99 -4.13
C GLU A 144 -18.28 4.00 -4.22
N SER A 145 -18.10 2.87 -4.92
CA SER A 145 -19.11 1.80 -4.98
C SER A 145 -19.37 1.12 -3.62
N GLN A 146 -18.43 1.23 -2.68
CA GLN A 146 -18.57 0.78 -1.29
C GLN A 146 -19.02 1.90 -0.35
N ASN A 147 -19.45 3.05 -0.86
CA ASN A 147 -19.77 4.27 -0.10
C ASN A 147 -18.58 4.83 0.71
N ILE A 148 -17.34 4.49 0.34
CA ILE A 148 -16.13 5.01 0.97
C ILE A 148 -15.77 6.33 0.26
N THR A 149 -16.21 7.43 0.84
CA THR A 149 -16.09 8.78 0.25
C THR A 149 -15.69 9.82 1.31
N PRO A 150 -15.08 10.97 0.93
CA PRO A 150 -14.64 11.31 -0.43
C PRO A 150 -13.30 10.64 -0.80
N VAL A 151 -13.15 10.31 -2.08
CA VAL A 151 -11.90 9.83 -2.67
C VAL A 151 -11.28 10.95 -3.51
N ILE A 152 -10.07 11.36 -3.16
CA ILE A 152 -9.33 12.44 -3.83
C ILE A 152 -8.08 11.89 -4.53
N ILE A 153 -7.51 12.66 -5.46
CA ILE A 153 -6.37 12.24 -6.28
C ILE A 153 -5.33 13.36 -6.25
N ASP A 154 -4.09 13.03 -5.89
CA ASP A 154 -2.91 13.92 -5.95
C ASP A 154 -3.09 15.30 -5.26
N GLU A 155 -3.74 15.38 -4.10
CA GLU A 155 -3.90 16.68 -3.40
C GLU A 155 -2.75 16.95 -2.42
N LEU A 156 -2.58 16.06 -1.43
CA LEU A 156 -1.60 16.16 -0.37
C LEU A 156 -0.55 15.04 -0.45
N PHE A 157 -1.01 13.81 -0.66
CA PHE A 157 -0.21 12.60 -0.71
C PHE A 157 -0.09 12.11 -2.15
N THR A 158 0.59 12.92 -2.97
CA THR A 158 0.75 12.62 -4.40
C THR A 158 1.56 11.35 -4.67
N GLY A 159 2.34 10.83 -3.71
CA GLY A 159 3.28 9.73 -3.96
C GLY A 159 4.37 10.06 -4.99
N GLY A 160 4.51 11.33 -5.39
CA GLY A 160 5.47 11.81 -6.40
C GLY A 160 6.73 12.47 -5.85
N TYR A 161 6.87 12.57 -4.53
CA TYR A 161 8.06 13.12 -3.90
C TYR A 161 9.29 12.25 -4.20
N LYS A 162 10.47 12.87 -4.13
CA LYS A 162 11.73 12.15 -4.29
C LYS A 162 11.82 11.02 -3.25
N ASN A 163 12.34 9.87 -3.67
CA ASN A 163 12.59 8.69 -2.84
C ASN A 163 11.35 7.88 -2.39
N THR A 164 10.11 8.34 -2.62
CA THR A 164 8.95 7.50 -2.33
C THR A 164 9.03 6.19 -3.11
N VAL A 165 8.55 5.08 -2.53
CA VAL A 165 8.54 3.75 -3.13
C VAL A 165 7.88 3.82 -4.51
N SER A 166 6.66 4.38 -4.56
CA SER A 166 5.92 4.56 -5.82
C SER A 166 6.70 5.34 -6.88
N SER A 167 7.33 6.47 -6.52
CA SER A 167 8.05 7.29 -7.51
C SER A 167 9.36 6.65 -7.97
N GLU A 168 10.12 6.08 -7.04
CA GLU A 168 11.43 5.46 -7.31
C GLU A 168 11.28 4.20 -8.17
N VAL A 169 10.31 3.33 -7.83
CA VAL A 169 10.06 2.10 -8.57
C VAL A 169 9.56 2.42 -9.98
N SER A 170 8.55 3.29 -10.11
CA SER A 170 8.01 3.67 -11.42
C SER A 170 9.08 4.21 -12.36
N LYS A 171 9.90 5.15 -11.86
CA LYS A 171 10.99 5.75 -12.65
C LYS A 171 12.08 4.75 -13.05
N THR A 172 12.39 3.79 -12.19
CA THR A 172 13.53 2.90 -12.40
C THR A 172 13.20 1.70 -13.28
N VAL A 173 12.05 1.06 -13.05
CA VAL A 173 11.66 -0.18 -13.74
C VAL A 173 10.51 -0.01 -14.73
N GLY A 174 9.94 1.20 -14.85
CA GLY A 174 9.03 1.54 -15.94
C GLY A 174 7.65 0.90 -15.86
N ILE A 175 7.09 0.75 -14.65
CA ILE A 175 5.72 0.26 -14.45
C ILE A 175 4.83 1.31 -13.75
N PRO A 176 3.50 1.30 -13.95
CA PRO A 176 2.60 2.15 -13.17
C PRO A 176 2.66 1.79 -11.69
N CYS A 177 2.89 2.80 -10.85
CA CYS A 177 2.94 2.68 -9.39
C CYS A 177 1.96 3.67 -8.76
N ILE A 178 1.11 3.17 -7.86
CA ILE A 178 0.01 3.95 -7.27
C ILE A 178 0.11 3.88 -5.75
N GLN A 179 0.21 5.04 -5.12
CA GLN A 179 0.09 5.16 -3.67
C GLN A 179 -1.38 5.27 -3.29
N ILE A 180 -1.80 4.57 -2.24
CA ILE A 180 -3.15 4.64 -1.70
C ILE A 180 -3.05 4.93 -0.21
N GLU A 181 -3.43 6.15 0.16
CA GLU A 181 -3.55 6.58 1.55
C GLU A 181 -4.95 6.28 2.06
N ILE A 182 -5.04 5.42 3.06
CA ILE A 182 -6.31 5.00 3.65
C ILE A 182 -6.52 5.77 4.93
N ASN A 183 -7.66 6.42 5.10
CA ASN A 183 -7.96 7.11 6.35
C ASN A 183 -8.07 6.10 7.49
N TRP A 184 -7.29 6.31 8.57
CA TRP A 184 -7.28 5.43 9.74
C TRP A 184 -8.69 5.13 10.27
N ARG A 185 -9.63 6.07 10.22
CA ARG A 185 -11.01 5.87 10.71
C ARG A 185 -11.73 4.67 10.06
N LEU A 186 -11.31 4.26 8.86
CA LEU A 186 -11.86 3.11 8.16
C LEU A 186 -11.30 1.77 8.68
N LEU A 187 -10.13 1.81 9.33
CA LEU A 187 -9.34 0.65 9.74
C LEU A 187 -9.34 0.44 11.25
N ASP A 188 -9.84 1.39 12.04
CA ASP A 188 -9.94 1.30 13.50
C ASP A 188 -10.96 0.24 13.92
N LEU A 189 -10.49 -0.98 14.18
CA LEU A 189 -11.33 -2.12 14.54
C LEU A 189 -12.07 -1.97 15.88
N ALA A 190 -11.66 -1.01 16.72
CA ALA A 190 -12.39 -0.69 17.95
C ALA A 190 -13.64 0.18 17.67
N SER A 191 -13.71 0.83 16.51
CA SER A 191 -14.85 1.63 16.09
C SER A 191 -15.94 0.76 15.46
N PRO A 192 -17.21 0.87 15.87
CA PRO A 192 -18.31 0.15 15.22
C PRO A 192 -18.56 0.61 13.78
N ASN A 193 -17.98 1.75 13.39
CA ASN A 193 -18.12 2.34 12.05
C ASN A 193 -16.92 2.04 11.14
N HIS A 194 -16.04 1.12 11.52
CA HIS A 194 -14.93 0.73 10.65
C HIS A 194 -15.46 0.17 9.32
N GLN A 195 -14.67 0.30 8.26
CA GLN A 195 -15.02 -0.17 6.92
C GLN A 195 -13.94 -1.07 6.33
N VAL A 196 -13.20 -1.79 7.19
CA VAL A 196 -12.07 -2.63 6.78
C VAL A 196 -12.43 -3.63 5.66
N GLN A 197 -13.60 -4.26 5.74
CA GLN A 197 -14.09 -5.15 4.69
C GLN A 197 -14.30 -4.40 3.37
N GLY A 198 -14.97 -3.24 3.41
CA GLY A 198 -15.17 -2.39 2.24
C GLY A 198 -13.86 -1.90 1.63
N VAL A 199 -12.84 -1.62 2.44
CA VAL A 199 -11.49 -1.27 1.97
C VAL A 199 -10.86 -2.45 1.24
N ILE A 200 -10.89 -3.65 1.82
CA ILE A 200 -10.35 -4.87 1.20
C ILE A 200 -11.07 -5.17 -0.12
N ASP A 201 -12.39 -5.06 -0.15
CA ASP A 201 -13.20 -5.31 -1.35
C ASP A 201 -12.95 -4.27 -2.43
N SER A 202 -12.81 -2.98 -2.05
CA SER A 202 -12.45 -1.91 -2.99
C SER A 202 -11.08 -2.13 -3.61
N LEU A 203 -10.07 -2.50 -2.81
CA LEU A 203 -8.72 -2.79 -3.31
C LEU A 203 -8.73 -4.04 -4.21
N THR A 204 -9.43 -5.10 -3.80
CA THR A 204 -9.63 -6.32 -4.60
C THR A 204 -10.23 -5.99 -5.96
N ASN A 205 -11.33 -5.24 -5.98
CA ASN A 205 -12.04 -4.85 -7.20
C ASN A 205 -11.18 -3.96 -8.09
N SER A 206 -10.45 -3.01 -7.51
CA SER A 206 -9.54 -2.13 -8.24
C SER A 206 -8.48 -2.94 -8.99
N ILE A 207 -7.84 -3.87 -8.30
CA ILE A 207 -6.78 -4.72 -8.87
C ILE A 207 -7.36 -5.59 -9.98
N LEU A 208 -8.48 -6.26 -9.73
CA LEU A 208 -9.10 -7.14 -10.73
C LEU A 208 -9.57 -6.38 -11.98
N LYS A 209 -10.08 -5.15 -11.85
CA LYS A 209 -10.47 -4.32 -12.99
C LYS A 209 -9.25 -3.89 -13.80
N ILE A 210 -8.19 -3.42 -13.15
CA ILE A 210 -6.94 -3.00 -13.82
C ILE A 210 -6.28 -4.16 -14.57
N LEU A 211 -6.33 -5.37 -14.02
CA LEU A 211 -5.78 -6.56 -14.68
C LEU A 211 -6.64 -7.04 -15.87
N LYS A 212 -7.92 -6.71 -15.91
CA LYS A 212 -8.84 -7.06 -17.02
C LYS A 212 -8.76 -6.09 -18.19
N ASP A 213 -8.41 -4.83 -17.93
CA ASP A 213 -8.29 -3.77 -18.94
C ASP A 213 -6.94 -3.82 -19.71
N GLN A 214 -6.27 -4.98 -19.74
CA GLN A 214 -5.02 -5.23 -20.47
C GLN A 214 -5.26 -5.75 -21.89
#